data_AF-A0A4Q5C8S4-F1
#
_entry.id   AF-A0A4Q5C8S4-F1
#
_cell.length_a   1.000
_cell.length_b   1.000
_cell.length_c   1.000
_cell.angle_alpha   90.00
_cell.angle_beta   90.00
_cell.angle_gamma   90.00
#
_symmetry.space_group_name_H-M   'P 1'
#
loop_
_entity.id
_entity.type
_entity.pdbx_description
1 polymer ?
#
loop_
_entity_poly.entity_id
_entity_poly.type
_entity_poly.pdbx_seq_one_letter_code
_entity_poly.pdbx_strand_id
1 'polypeptide(L)'
;MKEYAKDFYKSAAWKRARQTVIKRANGLCERCRAAGLYRPGVIVHHKDYITPENIHNPGVTLDVDNLEYLCEDCHNKEHKAKPNNRYRFDSDGKLLPPKEEKRQTTPPGGLILDTPIRTEGDTSKKLRRVARI
;
A
#
# COMPACT_ATOMS: atom_id res chain seq x y z
N MET A 1 -0.35 12.04 1.16
CA MET A 1 0.21 13.18 0.40
C MET A 1 1.71 12.95 0.24
N LYS A 2 2.25 13.11 -0.97
CA LYS A 2 3.68 12.93 -1.26
C LYS A 2 4.47 14.21 -0.92
N GLU A 3 5.75 14.09 -0.59
CA GLU A 3 6.58 15.21 -0.10
C GLU A 3 6.67 16.38 -1.10
N TYR A 4 6.95 16.07 -2.37
CA TYR A 4 7.14 17.07 -3.43
C TYR A 4 5.91 17.96 -3.69
N ALA A 5 4.70 17.51 -3.29
CA ALA A 5 3.46 18.22 -3.56
C ALA A 5 2.96 19.06 -2.37
N LYS A 6 3.67 19.03 -1.22
CA LYS A 6 3.22 19.71 0.01
C LYS A 6 2.98 21.21 -0.20
N ASP A 7 3.92 21.89 -0.83
CA ASP A 7 3.84 23.35 -1.00
C ASP A 7 2.76 23.73 -2.01
N PHE A 8 2.60 22.93 -3.07
CA PHE A 8 1.49 23.07 -4.01
C PHE A 8 0.14 23.00 -3.30
N TYR A 9 -0.10 21.99 -2.47
CA TYR A 9 -1.38 21.84 -1.75
C TYR A 9 -1.59 22.90 -0.66
N LYS A 10 -0.53 23.60 -0.20
CA LYS A 10 -0.65 24.74 0.72
C LYS A 10 -0.89 26.07 -0.01
N SER A 11 -0.58 26.13 -1.30
CA SER A 11 -0.63 27.35 -2.11
C SER A 11 -2.03 27.99 -2.15
N ALA A 12 -2.08 29.31 -2.30
CA ALA A 12 -3.34 30.03 -2.51
C ALA A 12 -4.01 29.65 -3.83
N ALA A 13 -3.22 29.34 -4.86
CA ALA A 13 -3.72 28.94 -6.18
C ALA A 13 -4.53 27.64 -6.09
N TRP A 14 -3.98 26.61 -5.45
CA TRP A 14 -4.71 25.36 -5.21
C TRP A 14 -5.98 25.58 -4.39
N LYS A 15 -5.92 26.37 -3.31
CA LYS A 15 -7.11 26.66 -2.48
C LYS A 15 -8.22 27.31 -3.30
N ARG A 16 -7.89 28.23 -4.22
CA ARG A 16 -8.86 28.86 -5.12
C ARG A 16 -9.46 27.86 -6.11
N ALA A 17 -8.63 27.09 -6.81
CA ALA A 17 -9.08 26.06 -7.74
C ALA A 17 -10.00 25.04 -7.05
N ARG A 18 -9.61 24.56 -5.86
CA ARG A 18 -10.40 23.66 -5.02
C ARG A 18 -11.79 24.24 -4.71
N GLN A 19 -11.88 25.52 -4.33
CA GLN A 19 -13.17 26.16 -4.04
C GLN A 19 -14.04 26.31 -5.29
N THR A 20 -13.44 26.63 -6.45
CA THR A 20 -14.15 26.69 -7.73
C THR A 20 -14.80 25.34 -8.07
N VAL A 21 -14.06 24.24 -7.93
CA VAL A 21 -14.56 22.88 -8.21
C VAL A 21 -15.70 22.50 -7.26
N ILE A 22 -15.56 22.78 -5.96
CA ILE A 22 -16.61 22.51 -4.97
C ILE A 22 -17.90 23.28 -5.28
N LYS A 23 -17.77 24.55 -5.67
CA LYS A 23 -18.91 25.39 -6.08
C LYS A 23 -19.58 24.85 -7.34
N ARG A 24 -18.80 24.50 -8.38
CA ARG A 24 -19.31 23.86 -9.62
C ARG A 24 -20.10 22.59 -9.31
N ALA A 25 -19.62 21.81 -8.35
CA ALA A 25 -20.25 20.57 -7.94
C ALA A 25 -21.47 20.76 -7.02
N ASN A 26 -21.79 21.99 -6.60
CA ASN A 26 -22.80 22.29 -5.58
C ASN A 26 -22.60 21.47 -4.28
N GLY A 27 -21.35 21.19 -3.92
CA GLY A 27 -21.01 20.36 -2.76
C GLY A 27 -21.31 18.86 -2.90
N LEU A 28 -21.76 18.39 -4.06
CA LEU A 28 -22.09 16.99 -4.31
C LEU A 28 -20.96 16.26 -5.04
N CYS A 29 -20.87 14.94 -4.82
CA CYS A 29 -19.98 14.08 -5.59
C CYS A 29 -20.40 14.06 -7.06
N GLU A 30 -19.53 14.49 -7.96
CA GLU A 30 -19.81 14.62 -9.39
C GLU A 30 -20.13 13.26 -10.02
N ARG A 31 -19.39 12.21 -9.67
CA ARG A 31 -19.62 10.84 -10.15
C ARG A 31 -20.93 10.24 -9.62
N CYS A 32 -21.26 10.45 -8.35
CA CYS A 32 -22.54 9.97 -7.81
C CYS A 32 -23.71 10.68 -8.47
N ARG A 33 -23.63 12.00 -8.64
CA ARG A 33 -24.68 12.80 -9.29
C ARG A 33 -24.92 12.33 -10.72
N ALA A 34 -23.87 12.03 -11.48
CA ALA A 34 -23.98 11.46 -12.83
C ALA A 34 -24.68 10.09 -12.84
N ALA A 35 -24.59 9.32 -11.76
CA ALA A 35 -25.29 8.04 -11.59
C ALA A 35 -26.69 8.17 -10.95
N GLY A 36 -27.22 9.38 -10.78
CA GLY A 36 -28.52 9.63 -10.13
C GLY A 36 -28.52 9.50 -8.61
N LEU A 37 -27.34 9.45 -7.98
CA LEU A 37 -27.16 9.36 -6.53
C LEU A 37 -26.71 10.70 -5.94
N TYR A 38 -27.35 11.14 -4.85
CA TYR A 38 -27.02 12.39 -4.19
C TYR A 38 -26.19 12.12 -2.94
N ARG A 39 -24.87 12.29 -3.06
CA ARG A 39 -23.93 12.16 -1.95
C ARG A 39 -23.05 13.41 -1.84
N PRO A 40 -22.73 13.87 -0.63
CA PRO A 40 -21.78 14.97 -0.46
C PRO A 40 -20.39 14.54 -0.96
N GLY A 41 -19.72 15.44 -1.67
CA GLY A 41 -18.29 15.29 -1.92
C GLY A 41 -17.49 15.70 -0.69
N VAL A 42 -16.28 15.17 -0.55
CA VAL A 42 -15.36 15.47 0.57
C VAL A 42 -13.96 15.83 0.08
N ILE A 43 -13.58 15.40 -1.12
CA ILE A 43 -12.23 15.56 -1.66
C ILE A 43 -12.26 15.98 -3.13
N VAL A 44 -11.37 16.91 -3.49
CA VAL A 44 -11.11 17.24 -4.90
C VAL A 44 -9.99 16.33 -5.38
N HIS A 45 -10.25 15.61 -6.46
CA HIS A 45 -9.37 14.63 -7.07
C HIS A 45 -8.87 15.15 -8.43
N HIS A 46 -7.61 14.83 -8.76
CA HIS A 46 -7.00 15.09 -10.06
C HIS A 46 -7.23 13.89 -10.99
N LYS A 47 -7.91 14.06 -12.12
CA LYS A 47 -8.16 12.98 -13.10
C LYS A 47 -6.85 12.48 -13.70
N ASP A 48 -6.04 13.41 -14.19
CA ASP A 48 -4.65 13.20 -14.59
C ASP A 48 -3.75 13.43 -13.38
N TYR A 49 -3.03 12.37 -13.00
CA TYR A 49 -2.23 12.36 -11.80
C TYR A 49 -1.09 13.39 -11.83
N ILE A 50 -0.93 14.08 -10.70
CA ILE A 50 0.24 14.93 -10.47
C ILE A 50 1.48 14.07 -10.22
N THR A 51 2.53 14.31 -11.00
CA THR A 51 3.87 13.74 -10.88
C THR A 51 4.89 14.81 -10.50
N PRO A 52 6.11 14.45 -10.06
CA PRO A 52 7.18 15.42 -9.81
C PRO A 52 7.50 16.29 -11.04
N GLU A 53 7.33 15.77 -12.25
CA GLU A 53 7.65 16.45 -13.50
C GLU A 53 6.59 17.48 -13.90
N ASN A 54 5.32 17.23 -13.55
CA ASN A 54 4.19 18.08 -13.96
C ASN A 54 3.67 19.01 -12.85
N ILE A 55 4.18 18.92 -11.61
CA ILE A 55 3.71 19.70 -10.44
C ILE A 55 3.77 21.22 -10.64
N HIS A 56 4.65 21.70 -11.50
CA HIS A 56 4.80 23.13 -11.80
C HIS A 56 4.02 23.58 -13.04
N ASN A 57 3.31 22.68 -13.73
CA ASN A 57 2.46 23.01 -14.87
C ASN A 57 1.04 23.36 -14.39
N PRO A 58 0.60 24.63 -14.47
CA PRO A 58 -0.75 25.02 -14.07
C PRO A 58 -1.84 24.35 -14.91
N GLY A 59 -1.56 24.05 -16.18
CA GLY A 59 -2.48 23.38 -17.09
C GLY A 59 -2.76 21.92 -16.71
N VAL A 60 -2.00 21.34 -15.78
CA VAL A 60 -2.29 20.02 -15.20
C VAL A 60 -2.79 20.18 -13.77
N THR A 61 -2.11 20.99 -12.97
CA THR A 61 -2.34 21.04 -11.52
C THR A 61 -3.54 21.87 -11.09
N LEU A 62 -3.88 22.91 -11.86
CA LEU A 62 -4.92 23.90 -11.56
C LEU A 62 -6.04 23.94 -12.60
N ASP A 63 -5.95 23.14 -13.66
CA ASP A 63 -7.01 23.01 -14.65
C ASP A 63 -8.28 22.42 -14.01
N VAL A 64 -9.36 23.19 -14.04
CA VAL A 64 -10.65 22.85 -13.45
C VAL A 64 -11.28 21.65 -14.15
N ASP A 65 -10.96 21.40 -15.42
CA ASP A 65 -11.45 20.24 -16.16
C ASP A 65 -10.70 18.96 -15.78
N ASN A 66 -9.45 19.09 -15.32
CA ASN A 66 -8.67 18.01 -14.72
C ASN A 66 -9.06 17.72 -13.25
N LEU A 67 -9.96 18.52 -12.66
CA LEU A 67 -10.41 18.36 -11.28
C LEU A 67 -11.84 17.85 -11.20
N GLU A 68 -12.13 17.03 -10.19
CA GLU A 68 -13.47 16.55 -9.87
C GLU A 68 -13.71 16.51 -8.36
N TYR A 69 -14.92 16.83 -7.90
CA TYR A 69 -15.30 16.71 -6.49
C TYR A 69 -15.94 15.35 -6.20
N LEU A 70 -15.34 14.55 -5.32
CA LEU A 70 -15.72 13.17 -5.05
C LEU A 70 -16.06 12.92 -3.59
N CYS A 71 -16.95 11.95 -3.34
CA CYS A 71 -17.09 11.33 -2.04
C CYS A 71 -15.91 10.36 -1.77
N GLU A 72 -15.74 9.96 -0.52
CA GLU A 72 -14.64 9.08 -0.11
C GLU A 72 -14.67 7.74 -0.86
N ASP A 73 -15.85 7.13 -1.05
CA ASP A 73 -16.01 5.88 -1.80
C ASP A 73 -15.52 6.00 -3.25
N CYS A 74 -15.95 7.06 -3.96
CA CYS A 74 -15.57 7.28 -5.35
C CYS A 74 -14.06 7.57 -5.47
N HIS A 75 -13.50 8.35 -4.55
CA HIS A 75 -12.08 8.62 -4.50
C HIS A 75 -11.24 7.36 -4.19
N ASN A 76 -11.70 6.53 -3.25
CA ASN A 76 -11.00 5.28 -2.89
C ASN A 76 -11.02 4.26 -4.03
N LYS A 77 -12.13 4.18 -4.78
CA LYS A 77 -12.21 3.31 -5.97
C LYS A 77 -11.15 3.68 -7.02
N GLU A 78 -10.86 4.96 -7.17
CA GLU A 78 -9.87 5.47 -8.12
C GLU A 78 -8.43 5.17 -7.66
N HIS A 79 -8.10 5.47 -6.40
CA HIS A 79 -6.72 5.32 -5.92
C HIS A 79 -6.36 3.90 -5.44
N LYS A 80 -7.32 3.11 -4.96
CA LYS A 80 -7.07 1.82 -4.30
C LYS A 80 -8.26 0.87 -4.44
N ALA A 81 -8.27 0.12 -5.54
CA ALA A 81 -9.13 -1.07 -5.71
C ALA A 81 -8.79 -2.25 -4.76
N LYS A 82 -8.06 -2.04 -3.65
CA LYS A 82 -7.83 -3.10 -2.67
C LYS A 82 -8.81 -2.94 -1.51
N PRO A 83 -9.80 -3.84 -1.34
CA PRO A 83 -10.56 -3.85 -0.10
C PRO A 83 -9.57 -3.97 1.05
N ASN A 84 -9.69 -3.11 2.06
CA ASN A 84 -8.93 -3.22 3.29
C ASN A 84 -9.49 -4.40 4.10
N ASN A 85 -9.41 -5.62 3.57
CA ASN A 85 -9.82 -6.87 4.21
C ASN A 85 -8.88 -7.26 5.38
N ARG A 86 -8.33 -6.25 6.07
CA ARG A 86 -7.58 -6.38 7.32
C ARG A 86 -8.41 -7.16 8.35
N TYR A 87 -9.72 -6.96 8.35
CA TYR A 87 -10.67 -7.74 9.14
C TYR A 87 -11.60 -8.48 8.20
N ARG A 88 -11.87 -9.74 8.53
CA ARG A 88 -12.86 -10.57 7.85
C ARG A 88 -13.79 -11.10 8.94
N PHE A 89 -15.04 -11.31 8.61
CA PHE A 89 -16.03 -11.86 9.52
C PHE A 89 -16.53 -13.20 8.96
N ASP A 90 -16.85 -14.14 9.84
CA ASP A 90 -17.61 -15.35 9.45
C ASP A 90 -19.10 -15.02 9.29
N SER A 91 -19.89 -16.02 8.91
CA SER A 91 -21.35 -15.92 8.75
C SER A 91 -22.07 -15.51 10.04
N ASP A 92 -21.46 -15.78 11.18
CA ASP A 92 -21.97 -15.49 12.52
C ASP A 92 -21.51 -14.11 13.03
N GLY A 93 -20.81 -13.34 12.19
CA GLY A 93 -20.33 -12.00 12.51
C GLY A 93 -19.11 -11.98 13.45
N LYS A 94 -18.41 -13.10 13.65
CA LYS A 94 -17.19 -13.15 14.45
C LYS A 94 -15.97 -12.78 13.61
N LEU A 95 -15.05 -12.05 14.22
CA LEU A 95 -13.77 -11.68 13.60
C LEU A 95 -12.93 -12.93 13.30
N LEU A 96 -12.58 -13.10 12.03
CA LEU A 96 -11.65 -14.11 11.57
C LEU A 96 -10.20 -13.69 11.85
N PRO A 97 -9.32 -14.65 12.20
CA PRO A 97 -7.91 -14.36 12.41
C PRO A 97 -7.24 -13.85 11.11
N PRO A 98 -6.16 -13.06 11.21
CA PRO A 98 -5.35 -12.69 10.06
C PRO A 98 -4.93 -13.94 9.27
N LYS A 99 -4.95 -13.86 7.94
CA LYS A 99 -4.52 -14.98 7.09
C LYS A 99 -3.04 -15.28 7.41
N GLU A 100 -2.74 -16.50 7.86
CA GLU A 100 -1.36 -16.92 8.10
C GLU A 100 -0.54 -16.75 6.81
N GLU A 101 0.44 -15.85 6.83
CA GLU A 101 1.44 -15.76 5.78
C GLU A 101 2.40 -16.94 5.98
N LYS A 102 2.26 -18.00 5.17
CA LYS A 102 3.28 -19.04 5.07
C LYS A 102 4.57 -18.37 4.60
N ARG A 103 5.47 -18.05 5.53
CA ARG A 103 6.84 -17.63 5.21
C ARG A 103 7.48 -18.79 4.45
N GLN A 104 7.67 -18.63 3.15
CA GLN A 104 8.58 -19.47 2.40
C GLN A 104 9.98 -19.09 2.87
N THR A 105 10.49 -19.76 3.90
CA THR A 105 11.91 -19.74 4.19
C THR A 105 12.59 -20.52 3.08
N THR A 106 13.12 -19.83 2.07
CA THR A 106 14.14 -20.43 1.21
C THR A 106 15.39 -20.58 2.08
N PRO A 107 15.89 -21.79 2.34
CA PRO A 107 17.14 -21.94 3.08
C PRO A 107 18.29 -21.38 2.23
N PRO A 108 19.25 -20.65 2.81
CA PRO A 108 20.44 -20.23 2.09
C PRO A 108 21.30 -21.48 1.80
N GLY A 109 21.81 -21.54 0.57
CA GLY A 109 22.51 -22.66 -0.07
C GLY A 109 23.20 -23.67 0.85
N GLY A 110 22.77 -24.94 0.76
CA GLY A 110 23.50 -26.10 1.26
C GLY A 110 23.99 -26.95 0.09
N LEU A 111 25.30 -27.04 -0.08
CA LEU A 111 25.96 -28.03 -0.93
C LEU A 111 25.65 -29.43 -0.39
N ILE A 112 25.13 -30.29 -1.28
CA ILE A 112 24.98 -31.73 -1.06
C ILE A 112 26.38 -32.36 -0.98
N LEU A 113 26.77 -32.83 0.21
CA LEU A 113 27.88 -33.76 0.40
C LEU A 113 27.26 -35.10 0.81
N ASP A 114 27.27 -36.05 -0.12
CA ASP A 114 26.86 -37.42 0.10
C ASP A 114 27.77 -38.06 1.17
N THR A 115 27.22 -38.31 2.36
CA THR A 115 27.91 -39.08 3.41
C THR A 115 27.71 -40.57 3.17
N PRO A 116 28.78 -41.39 3.08
CA PRO A 116 28.64 -42.83 3.14
C PRO A 116 28.51 -43.29 4.60
N ILE A 117 27.56 -44.19 4.80
CA ILE A 117 27.25 -44.97 6.00
C ILE A 117 28.52 -45.65 6.54
N ARG A 118 28.78 -45.55 7.85
CA ARG A 118 29.71 -46.45 8.56
C ARG A 118 29.03 -47.05 9.78
N THR A 119 29.13 -48.38 9.85
CA THR A 119 28.56 -49.28 10.85
C THR A 119 29.38 -49.31 12.15
N GLU A 120 28.67 -49.65 13.22
CA GLU A 120 29.08 -49.85 14.62
C GLU A 120 30.24 -50.84 14.84
N GLY A 121 30.94 -50.72 15.99
CA GLY A 121 31.87 -51.72 16.56
C GLY A 121 33.11 -51.05 17.17
N ASP A 122 33.19 -50.82 18.48
CA ASP A 122 33.55 -51.74 19.58
C ASP A 122 35.05 -51.75 19.94
N THR A 123 35.30 -51.70 21.26
CA THR A 123 36.51 -51.99 22.05
C THR A 123 37.69 -51.00 22.15
N SER A 124 37.78 -50.43 23.36
CA SER A 124 38.84 -50.69 24.36
C SER A 124 40.30 -50.17 24.16
N LYS A 125 40.69 -49.35 25.15
CA LYS A 125 41.94 -49.37 25.94
C LYS A 125 43.23 -48.68 25.42
N LYS A 126 43.81 -47.97 26.42
CA LYS A 126 45.26 -47.71 26.70
C LYS A 126 45.93 -46.61 25.85
N LEU A 127 46.91 -45.82 26.30
CA LEU A 127 47.58 -45.48 27.58
C LEU A 127 48.65 -44.41 27.21
N ARG A 128 48.99 -43.51 28.16
CA ARG A 128 50.29 -42.79 28.31
C ARG A 128 50.62 -41.73 27.25
N ARG A 129 51.37 -40.64 27.49
CA ARG A 129 52.04 -39.97 28.63
C ARG A 129 52.58 -38.62 28.05
N VAL A 130 52.63 -37.56 28.88
CA VAL A 130 53.75 -36.57 29.07
C VAL A 130 54.26 -35.82 27.80
N ALA A 131 54.43 -34.49 27.74
CA ALA A 131 55.18 -33.61 28.63
C ALA A 131 54.83 -32.12 28.42
N ARG A 132 55.14 -31.32 29.45
CA ARG A 132 55.28 -29.86 29.45
C ARG A 132 56.43 -29.40 28.52
N ILE A 133 56.32 -28.19 27.97
CA ILE A 133 57.12 -26.99 28.35
C ILE A 133 56.15 -25.82 28.34
#